data_AF-A0AA41MH97-F1
#
_entry.id   AF-A0AA41MH97-F1
#
_cell.length_a   1.000
_cell.length_b   1.000
_cell.length_c   1.000
_cell.angle_alpha   90.00
_cell.angle_beta   90.00
_cell.angle_gamma   90.00
#
_symmetry.space_group_name_H-M   'P 1'
#
loop_
_entity.id
_entity.type
_entity.pdbx_description
1 polymer ?
#
loop_
_entity_poly.entity_id
_entity_poly.type
_entity_poly.pdbx_seq_one_letter_code
_entity_poly.pdbx_strand_id
1 'polypeptide(L)'
;MPEQPLLKPMEWRYCDCFWADKKDPQGKGTMVGFKLLLQKQLKGKQMQKAMSELVRERIKIEEEHAKNLAKLSQNLLAAQEEGSLGEAWAQVKKSLADEAEVHLKFSAKLHSEVEKSLMNFCENFKKDMKKCDHHIADLRKQLASCYASVEKARKALTEQQRDLEMKTQQLEIKLSKKTEEDIKKAQRKSTQAGDDLMRCVDLYNQAQSEWFDEMVTTTLELERLEVERVEMIRQHLCQYTQLQHKTHMFNQSTVGL
;
A
#
# COMPACT_ATOMS: atom_id res chain seq x y z
N MET A 1 -29.34 -10.70 10.03
CA MET A 1 -27.89 -10.95 9.94
C MET A 1 -27.43 -11.27 11.35
N PRO A 2 -26.75 -12.40 11.61
CA PRO A 2 -26.06 -12.60 12.88
C PRO A 2 -25.07 -11.44 13.08
N GLU A 3 -24.96 -10.91 14.30
CA GLU A 3 -23.94 -9.90 14.61
C GLU A 3 -22.56 -10.55 14.59
N GLN A 4 -21.69 -10.07 13.71
CA GLN A 4 -20.29 -10.49 13.67
C GLN A 4 -19.43 -9.34 14.19
N PRO A 5 -18.75 -9.49 15.34
CA PRO A 5 -17.90 -8.44 15.88
C PRO A 5 -16.68 -8.20 14.96
N LEU A 6 -16.24 -6.95 14.88
CA LEU A 6 -15.00 -6.58 14.19
C LEU A 6 -13.78 -7.20 14.88
N LEU A 7 -12.72 -7.49 14.12
CA LEU A 7 -11.46 -8.02 14.67
C LEU A 7 -10.80 -7.00 15.61
N LYS A 8 -10.93 -5.70 15.31
CA LYS A 8 -10.53 -4.61 16.20
C LYS A 8 -11.67 -3.60 16.34
N PRO A 9 -12.54 -3.77 17.34
CA PRO A 9 -13.61 -2.82 17.62
C PRO A 9 -13.04 -1.41 17.87
N MET A 10 -13.76 -0.37 17.42
CA MET A 10 -13.41 1.05 17.56
C MET A 10 -12.32 1.61 16.64
N GLU A 11 -11.66 0.77 15.82
CA GLU A 11 -10.66 1.22 14.86
C GLU A 11 -11.08 0.92 13.41
N TRP A 12 -10.74 1.81 12.48
CA TRP A 12 -10.95 1.59 11.05
C TRP A 12 -9.76 0.81 10.46
N ARG A 13 -9.73 -0.50 10.69
CA ARG A 13 -8.62 -1.36 10.26
C ARG A 13 -8.75 -1.82 8.82
N TYR A 14 -7.62 -2.02 8.17
CA TYR A 14 -7.59 -2.65 6.84
C TYR A 14 -8.13 -4.09 6.86
N CYS A 15 -7.88 -4.84 7.93
CA CYS A 15 -8.38 -6.21 8.07
C CYS A 15 -9.89 -6.33 8.27
N ASP A 16 -10.60 -5.23 8.57
CA ASP A 16 -12.04 -5.27 8.86
C ASP A 16 -12.89 -4.79 7.66
N CYS A 17 -12.36 -3.91 6.81
CA CYS A 17 -13.18 -3.16 5.85
C CYS A 17 -13.01 -3.55 4.37
N PHE A 18 -12.13 -4.49 4.02
CA PHE A 18 -11.71 -4.75 2.63
C PHE A 18 -11.97 -6.19 2.13
N TRP A 19 -12.94 -6.88 2.72
CA TRP A 19 -13.33 -8.25 2.35
C TRP A 19 -14.12 -8.32 1.04
N ALA A 20 -15.09 -7.43 0.87
CA ALA A 20 -15.96 -7.42 -0.29
C ALA A 20 -15.29 -6.74 -1.49
N ASP A 21 -15.56 -7.26 -2.69
CA ASP A 21 -15.13 -6.58 -3.90
C ASP A 21 -15.97 -5.34 -4.16
N LYS A 22 -15.30 -4.28 -4.55
CA LYS A 22 -15.93 -3.02 -4.94
C LYS A 22 -16.46 -3.13 -6.37
N LYS A 23 -17.77 -2.98 -6.53
CA LYS A 23 -18.39 -2.86 -7.86
C LYS A 23 -18.11 -1.47 -8.45
N ASP A 24 -17.78 -1.42 -9.73
CA ASP A 24 -17.70 -0.16 -10.46
C ASP A 24 -19.10 0.48 -10.54
N PRO A 25 -19.27 1.77 -10.18
CA PRO A 25 -20.55 2.49 -10.31
C PRO A 25 -21.13 2.47 -11.73
N GLN A 26 -20.29 2.35 -12.75
CA GLN A 26 -20.67 2.26 -14.17
C GLN A 26 -20.87 0.81 -14.64
N GLY A 27 -20.76 -0.18 -13.76
CA GLY A 27 -20.99 -1.60 -14.08
C GLY A 27 -19.91 -2.28 -14.93
N LYS A 28 -18.78 -1.60 -15.20
CA LYS A 28 -17.73 -2.09 -16.11
C LYS A 28 -16.80 -3.15 -15.50
N GLY A 29 -16.91 -3.44 -14.20
CA GLY A 29 -16.09 -4.46 -13.56
C GLY A 29 -16.24 -4.50 -12.04
N THR A 30 -15.54 -5.45 -11.43
CA THR A 30 -15.46 -5.60 -9.97
C THR A 30 -13.99 -5.56 -9.56
N MET A 31 -13.64 -4.72 -8.59
CA MET A 31 -12.28 -4.57 -8.07
C MET A 31 -12.17 -5.23 -6.70
N VAL A 32 -11.21 -6.14 -6.56
CA VAL A 32 -10.92 -6.81 -5.29
C VAL A 32 -10.56 -5.79 -4.21
N GLY A 33 -11.16 -5.92 -3.02
CA GLY A 33 -10.92 -5.01 -1.88
C GLY A 33 -9.43 -4.86 -1.55
N PHE A 34 -8.68 -5.96 -1.54
CA PHE A 34 -7.22 -5.96 -1.35
C PHE A 34 -6.46 -5.07 -2.35
N LYS A 35 -6.91 -5.03 -3.62
CA LYS A 35 -6.25 -4.22 -4.65
C LYS A 35 -6.35 -2.72 -4.39
N LEU A 36 -7.39 -2.27 -3.68
CA LEU A 36 -7.51 -0.87 -3.25
C LEU A 36 -6.40 -0.51 -2.25
N LEU A 37 -6.07 -1.43 -1.34
CA LEU A 37 -4.99 -1.24 -0.36
C LEU A 37 -3.63 -1.18 -1.08
N LEU A 38 -3.38 -2.07 -2.02
CA LEU A 38 -2.14 -2.01 -2.84
C LEU A 38 -2.04 -0.72 -3.65
N GLN A 39 -3.14 -0.25 -4.25
CA GLN A 39 -3.15 1.05 -4.93
C GLN A 39 -2.85 2.21 -3.97
N LYS A 40 -3.39 2.17 -2.75
CA LYS A 40 -3.10 3.16 -1.72
C LYS A 40 -1.61 3.18 -1.35
N GLN A 41 -0.99 2.01 -1.22
CA GLN A 41 0.44 1.85 -0.97
C GLN A 41 1.29 2.46 -2.09
N LEU A 42 1.01 2.09 -3.35
CA LEU A 42 1.73 2.60 -4.52
C LEU A 42 1.58 4.12 -4.67
N LYS A 43 0.37 4.66 -4.43
CA LYS A 43 0.12 6.10 -4.42
C LYS A 43 0.88 6.81 -3.29
N GLY A 44 0.99 6.18 -2.12
CA GLY A 44 1.81 6.66 -1.01
C GLY A 44 3.28 6.84 -1.40
N LYS A 45 3.87 5.81 -2.04
CA LYS A 45 5.25 5.88 -2.55
C LYS A 45 5.42 6.94 -3.66
N GLN A 46 4.43 7.10 -4.54
CA GLN A 46 4.45 8.16 -5.56
C GLN A 46 4.44 9.55 -4.92
N MET A 47 3.58 9.78 -3.92
CA MET A 47 3.49 11.06 -3.23
C MET A 47 4.81 11.42 -2.54
N GLN A 48 5.42 10.45 -1.85
CA GLN A 48 6.73 10.61 -1.22
C GLN A 48 7.81 11.01 -2.24
N LYS A 49 7.81 10.40 -3.43
CA LYS A 49 8.74 10.78 -4.51
C LYS A 49 8.51 12.23 -4.95
N ALA A 50 7.26 12.64 -5.15
CA ALA A 50 6.94 14.02 -5.53
C ALA A 50 7.36 15.04 -4.45
N MET A 51 7.27 14.69 -3.16
CA MET A 51 7.78 15.51 -2.06
C MET A 51 9.31 15.66 -2.14
N SER A 52 10.05 14.59 -2.42
CA SER A 52 11.50 14.64 -2.64
C SER A 52 11.87 15.53 -3.84
N GLU A 53 11.13 15.42 -4.95
CA GLU A 53 11.30 16.28 -6.13
C GLU A 53 11.07 17.76 -5.82
N LEU A 54 10.08 18.10 -4.98
CA LEU A 54 9.86 19.47 -4.50
C LEU A 54 11.06 19.99 -3.70
N VAL A 55 11.60 19.19 -2.77
CA VAL A 55 12.79 19.58 -1.99
C VAL A 55 13.99 19.77 -2.91
N ARG A 56 14.12 18.97 -3.97
CA ARG A 56 15.17 19.13 -4.99
C ARG A 56 15.06 20.47 -5.72
N GLU A 57 13.87 20.89 -6.11
CA GLU A 57 13.69 22.22 -6.71
C GLU A 57 14.01 23.34 -5.72
N ARG A 58 13.65 23.17 -4.43
CA ARG A 58 14.06 24.11 -3.38
C ARG A 58 15.58 24.20 -3.25
N ILE A 59 16.29 23.08 -3.29
CA ILE A 59 17.76 23.03 -3.24
C ILE A 59 18.38 23.85 -4.39
N LYS A 60 17.89 23.68 -5.62
CA LYS A 60 18.38 24.46 -6.78
C LYS A 60 18.17 25.97 -6.61
N ILE A 61 17.04 26.37 -6.04
CA ILE A 61 16.76 27.79 -5.76
C ILE A 61 17.78 28.33 -4.76
N GLU A 62 18.07 27.59 -3.68
CA GLU A 62 19.06 27.99 -2.67
C GLU A 62 20.48 28.07 -3.24
N GLU A 63 20.86 27.13 -4.11
CA GLU A 63 22.17 27.11 -4.77
C GLU A 63 22.36 28.32 -5.70
N GLU A 64 21.35 28.65 -6.51
CA GLU A 64 21.42 29.82 -7.39
C GLU A 64 21.37 31.13 -6.59
N HIS A 65 20.62 31.19 -5.48
CA HIS A 65 20.65 32.33 -4.56
C HIS A 65 22.03 32.55 -3.96
N ALA A 66 22.63 31.49 -3.38
CA ALA A 66 23.99 31.54 -2.82
C ALA A 66 25.03 31.98 -3.87
N LYS A 67 24.93 31.44 -5.08
CA LYS A 67 25.83 31.81 -6.19
C LYS A 67 25.73 33.29 -6.56
N ASN A 68 24.52 33.85 -6.58
CA ASN A 68 24.31 35.27 -6.89
C ASN A 68 24.85 36.19 -5.78
N LEU A 69 24.64 35.82 -4.50
CA LEU A 69 25.23 36.52 -3.36
C LEU A 69 26.76 36.48 -3.39
N ALA A 70 27.35 35.29 -3.63
CA ALA A 70 28.80 35.12 -3.75
C ALA A 70 29.36 35.98 -4.87
N LYS A 71 28.71 36.02 -6.05
CA LYS A 71 29.12 36.89 -7.16
C LYS A 71 29.04 38.37 -6.79
N LEU A 72 27.97 38.79 -6.11
CA LEU A 72 27.79 40.18 -5.69
C LEU A 72 28.84 40.61 -4.66
N SER A 73 29.22 39.72 -3.74
CA SER A 73 30.25 39.99 -2.71
C SER A 73 31.62 40.38 -3.30
N GLN A 74 31.93 39.90 -4.51
CA GLN A 74 33.22 40.15 -5.18
C GLN A 74 33.22 41.42 -6.04
N ASN A 75 32.14 42.20 -6.03
CA ASN A 75 32.04 43.40 -6.84
C ASN A 75 32.96 44.53 -6.31
N LEU A 76 33.51 45.32 -7.23
CA LEU A 76 34.41 46.44 -6.96
C LEU A 76 33.67 47.78 -6.75
N LEU A 77 32.34 47.77 -6.69
CA LEU A 77 31.56 48.97 -6.39
C LEU A 77 32.03 49.62 -5.07
N ALA A 78 32.33 50.92 -5.15
CA ALA A 78 32.83 51.75 -4.06
C ALA A 78 34.05 51.16 -3.32
N ALA A 79 34.90 50.40 -4.02
CA ALA A 79 36.13 49.83 -3.44
C ALA A 79 37.21 50.89 -3.12
N GLN A 80 37.07 52.09 -3.68
CA GLN A 80 37.95 53.23 -3.43
C GLN A 80 37.59 54.05 -2.18
N GLU A 81 36.51 53.69 -1.47
CA GLU A 81 36.16 54.34 -0.20
C GLU A 81 37.21 54.01 0.86
N GLU A 82 37.67 55.02 1.61
CA GLU A 82 38.79 54.89 2.55
C GLU A 82 38.35 55.13 4.01
N GLY A 83 39.29 54.90 4.94
CA GLY A 83 39.04 55.05 6.37
C GLY A 83 37.99 54.09 6.91
N SER A 84 37.43 54.41 8.08
CA SER A 84 36.47 53.54 8.76
C SER A 84 35.19 53.27 7.97
N LEU A 85 34.80 54.19 7.07
CA LEU A 85 33.65 53.98 6.19
C LEU A 85 33.96 52.93 5.12
N GLY A 86 35.15 52.98 4.53
CA GLY A 86 35.63 51.96 3.58
C GLY A 86 35.71 50.57 4.22
N GLU A 87 36.21 50.49 5.45
CA GLU A 87 36.23 49.25 6.23
C GLU A 87 34.82 48.70 6.47
N ALA A 88 33.87 49.54 6.89
CA ALA A 88 32.47 49.15 7.08
C ALA A 88 31.82 48.68 5.76
N TRP A 89 32.09 49.37 4.64
CA TRP A 89 31.61 48.95 3.32
C TRP A 89 32.21 47.62 2.86
N ALA A 90 33.50 47.38 3.11
CA ALA A 90 34.13 46.09 2.85
C ALA A 90 33.49 44.98 3.70
N GLN A 91 33.14 45.26 4.95
CA GLN A 91 32.44 44.32 5.82
C GLN A 91 31.03 43.97 5.31
N VAL A 92 30.29 44.94 4.74
CA VAL A 92 29.00 44.66 4.07
C VAL A 92 29.18 43.72 2.87
N LYS A 93 30.23 43.90 2.07
CA LYS A 93 30.50 42.96 0.96
C LYS A 93 30.87 41.57 1.48
N LYS A 94 31.64 41.49 2.57
CA LYS A 94 31.98 40.21 3.21
C LYS A 94 30.75 39.50 3.78
N SER A 95 29.82 40.22 4.41
CA SER A 95 28.59 39.61 4.96
C SER A 95 27.73 38.95 3.89
N LEU A 96 27.74 39.46 2.64
CA LEU A 96 27.10 38.80 1.49
C LEU A 96 27.77 37.46 1.14
N ALA A 97 29.09 37.35 1.26
CA ALA A 97 29.80 36.09 1.06
C ALA A 97 29.49 35.08 2.19
N ASP A 98 29.44 35.56 3.43
CA ASP A 98 29.09 34.74 4.60
C ASP A 98 27.64 34.24 4.48
N GLU A 99 26.70 35.08 4.04
CA GLU A 99 25.32 34.71 3.74
C GLU A 99 25.25 33.65 2.62
N ALA A 100 26.01 33.82 1.54
CA ALA A 100 26.10 32.82 0.48
C ALA A 100 26.52 31.43 1.02
N GLU A 101 27.51 31.39 1.92
CA GLU A 101 27.97 30.15 2.54
C GLU A 101 26.90 29.51 3.43
N VAL A 102 26.15 30.32 4.18
CA VAL A 102 25.01 29.85 5.00
C VAL A 102 23.95 29.18 4.12
N HIS A 103 23.56 29.81 3.01
CA HIS A 103 22.58 29.26 2.07
C HIS A 103 23.08 27.98 1.38
N LEU A 104 24.37 27.92 1.01
CA LEU A 104 24.95 26.72 0.41
C LEU A 104 25.03 25.54 1.41
N LYS A 105 25.37 25.81 2.68
CA LYS A 105 25.31 24.79 3.74
C LYS A 105 23.89 24.30 3.97
N PHE A 106 22.91 25.19 3.91
CA PHE A 106 21.50 24.83 4.03
C PHE A 106 21.04 23.91 2.89
N SER A 107 21.38 24.23 1.64
CA SER A 107 21.02 23.40 0.48
C SER A 107 21.64 21.98 0.58
N ALA A 108 22.90 21.88 1.01
CA ALA A 108 23.57 20.60 1.24
C ALA A 108 22.89 19.76 2.34
N LYS A 109 22.42 20.40 3.42
CA LYS A 109 21.65 19.72 4.48
C LYS A 109 20.26 19.31 4.00
N LEU A 110 19.56 20.15 3.23
CA LEU A 110 18.29 19.77 2.61
C LEU A 110 18.45 18.52 1.73
N HIS A 111 19.54 18.45 0.96
CA HIS A 111 19.81 17.28 0.12
C HIS A 111 20.02 16.02 0.94
N SER A 112 20.97 16.07 1.88
CA SER A 112 21.42 14.89 2.64
C SER A 112 20.43 14.43 3.71
N GLU A 113 19.79 15.36 4.42
CA GLU A 113 18.94 15.06 5.57
C GLU A 113 17.45 14.93 5.21
N VAL A 114 16.99 15.47 4.08
CA VAL A 114 15.56 15.48 3.71
C VAL A 114 15.30 14.82 2.36
N GLU A 115 15.85 15.35 1.27
CA GLU A 115 15.53 14.91 -0.10
C GLU A 115 15.92 13.45 -0.34
N LYS A 116 17.14 13.07 0.05
CA LYS A 116 17.65 11.70 -0.10
C LYS A 116 16.90 10.71 0.79
N SER A 117 16.61 11.08 2.03
CA SER A 117 15.86 10.24 2.97
C SER A 117 14.43 9.96 2.47
N LEU A 118 13.76 10.99 1.93
CA LEU A 118 12.46 10.83 1.28
C LEU A 118 12.55 9.97 0.01
N MET A 119 13.62 10.05 -0.77
CA MET A 119 13.73 9.26 -2.01
C MET A 119 13.95 7.76 -1.73
N ASN A 120 14.88 7.46 -0.81
CA ASN A 120 15.44 6.12 -0.63
C ASN A 120 14.64 5.24 0.35
N PHE A 121 13.62 5.77 1.01
CA PHE A 121 12.78 4.95 1.89
C PHE A 121 12.07 3.83 1.10
N CYS A 122 12.32 2.58 1.48
CA CYS A 122 11.79 1.36 0.85
C CYS A 122 12.07 1.25 -0.67
N GLU A 123 13.32 1.03 -1.06
CA GLU A 123 13.72 0.90 -2.48
C GLU A 123 13.06 -0.29 -3.20
N ASN A 124 12.86 -1.42 -2.51
CA ASN A 124 12.25 -2.63 -3.07
C ASN A 124 10.71 -2.64 -3.09
N PHE A 125 10.07 -1.55 -2.63
CA PHE A 125 8.64 -1.49 -2.35
C PHE A 125 7.74 -1.97 -3.50
N LYS A 126 8.02 -1.57 -4.75
CA LYS A 126 7.21 -1.98 -5.91
C LYS A 126 7.29 -3.49 -6.16
N LYS A 127 8.45 -4.10 -5.92
CA LYS A 127 8.64 -5.54 -6.06
C LYS A 127 7.89 -6.28 -4.96
N ASP A 128 7.97 -5.80 -3.73
CA ASP A 128 7.31 -6.40 -2.58
C ASP A 128 5.79 -6.32 -2.70
N MET A 129 5.25 -5.16 -3.11
CA MET A 129 3.81 -5.02 -3.39
C MET A 129 3.32 -5.94 -4.51
N LYS A 130 4.13 -6.18 -5.55
CA LYS A 130 3.79 -7.17 -6.59
C LYS A 130 3.78 -8.59 -6.03
N LYS A 131 4.79 -8.97 -5.25
CA LYS A 131 4.85 -10.29 -4.62
C LYS A 131 3.61 -10.52 -3.73
N CYS A 132 3.25 -9.50 -2.96
CA CYS A 132 2.07 -9.47 -2.11
C CYS A 132 0.76 -9.64 -2.92
N ASP A 133 0.61 -8.93 -4.04
CA ASP A 133 -0.55 -9.06 -4.94
C ASP A 133 -0.69 -10.48 -5.49
N HIS A 134 0.42 -11.07 -5.97
CA HIS A 134 0.42 -12.42 -6.53
C HIS A 134 0.04 -13.46 -5.48
N HIS A 135 0.62 -13.38 -4.27
CA HIS A 135 0.33 -14.31 -3.18
C HIS A 135 -1.17 -14.36 -2.83
N ILE A 136 -1.79 -13.19 -2.58
CA ILE A 136 -3.22 -13.13 -2.25
C ILE A 136 -4.09 -13.51 -3.46
N ALA A 137 -3.69 -13.16 -4.68
CA ALA A 137 -4.42 -13.53 -5.89
C ALA A 137 -4.41 -15.05 -6.14
N ASP A 138 -3.29 -15.72 -5.88
CA ASP A 138 -3.15 -17.17 -6.03
C ASP A 138 -4.04 -17.92 -5.02
N LEU A 139 -4.03 -17.51 -3.74
CA LEU A 139 -4.94 -18.06 -2.73
C LEU A 139 -6.41 -17.89 -3.12
N ARG A 140 -6.77 -16.70 -3.63
CA ARG A 140 -8.14 -16.44 -4.10
C ARG A 140 -8.51 -17.28 -5.32
N LYS A 141 -7.57 -17.56 -6.22
CA LYS A 141 -7.77 -18.45 -7.36
C LYS A 141 -7.99 -19.90 -6.91
N GLN A 142 -7.24 -20.36 -5.90
CA GLN A 142 -7.45 -21.68 -5.30
C GLN A 142 -8.84 -21.77 -4.66
N LEU A 143 -9.25 -20.76 -3.89
CA LEU A 143 -10.58 -20.67 -3.29
C LEU A 143 -11.70 -20.75 -4.34
N ALA A 144 -11.56 -20.01 -5.46
CA ALA A 144 -12.51 -20.06 -6.57
C ALA A 144 -12.57 -21.47 -7.22
N SER A 145 -11.43 -22.17 -7.31
CA SER A 145 -11.38 -23.54 -7.84
C SER A 145 -12.05 -24.55 -6.91
N CYS A 146 -11.87 -24.42 -5.59
CA CYS A 146 -12.58 -25.24 -4.61
C CYS A 146 -14.09 -24.98 -4.68
N TYR A 147 -14.50 -23.72 -4.79
CA TYR A 147 -15.91 -23.36 -4.95
C TYR A 147 -16.52 -24.02 -6.20
N ALA A 148 -15.85 -23.95 -7.36
CA ALA A 148 -16.31 -24.62 -8.57
C ALA A 148 -16.44 -26.15 -8.41
N SER A 149 -15.57 -26.77 -7.59
CA SER A 149 -15.64 -28.19 -7.27
C SER A 149 -16.84 -28.53 -6.38
N VAL A 150 -17.15 -27.68 -5.39
CA VAL A 150 -18.36 -27.77 -4.56
C VAL A 150 -19.61 -27.66 -5.43
N GLU A 151 -19.68 -26.67 -6.33
CA GLU A 151 -20.80 -26.49 -7.26
C GLU A 151 -21.03 -27.74 -8.12
N LYS A 152 -19.95 -28.32 -8.65
CA LYS A 152 -20.00 -29.54 -9.46
C LYS A 152 -20.47 -30.75 -8.65
N ALA A 153 -19.92 -30.96 -7.45
CA ALA A 153 -20.32 -32.06 -6.57
C ALA A 153 -21.79 -31.94 -6.15
N ARG A 154 -22.27 -30.72 -5.87
CA ARG A 154 -23.67 -30.48 -5.51
C ARG A 154 -24.62 -30.79 -6.67
N LYS A 155 -24.26 -30.41 -7.90
CA LYS A 155 -25.02 -30.80 -9.11
C LYS A 155 -25.06 -32.32 -9.27
N ALA A 156 -23.93 -33.00 -9.13
CA ALA A 156 -23.85 -34.45 -9.21
C ALA A 156 -24.72 -35.14 -8.14
N LEU A 157 -24.70 -34.68 -6.89
CA LEU A 157 -25.56 -35.18 -5.83
C LEU A 157 -27.05 -35.00 -6.19
N THR A 158 -27.42 -33.82 -6.67
CA THR A 158 -28.81 -33.52 -7.10
C THR A 158 -29.25 -34.48 -8.21
N GLU A 159 -28.38 -34.77 -9.19
CA GLU A 159 -28.67 -35.74 -10.26
C GLU A 159 -28.81 -37.17 -9.72
N GLN A 160 -27.94 -37.62 -8.82
CA GLN A 160 -28.03 -38.96 -8.22
C GLN A 160 -29.28 -39.11 -7.32
N GLN A 161 -29.68 -38.05 -6.62
CA GLN A 161 -30.91 -38.05 -5.82
C GLN A 161 -32.16 -38.19 -6.70
N ARG A 162 -32.21 -37.49 -7.85
CA ARG A 162 -33.29 -37.65 -8.83
C ARG A 162 -33.32 -39.05 -9.45
N ASP A 163 -32.17 -39.63 -9.79
CA ASP A 163 -32.09 -41.02 -10.29
C ASP A 163 -32.64 -42.01 -9.26
N LEU A 164 -32.27 -41.85 -7.99
CA LEU A 164 -32.78 -42.68 -6.90
C LEU A 164 -34.30 -42.53 -6.73
N GLU A 165 -34.82 -41.30 -6.77
CA GLU A 165 -36.25 -41.02 -6.67
C GLU A 165 -37.04 -41.67 -7.82
N MET A 166 -36.60 -41.50 -9.07
CA MET A 166 -37.24 -42.13 -10.23
C MET A 166 -37.24 -43.66 -10.15
N LYS A 167 -36.13 -44.27 -9.71
CA LYS A 167 -36.06 -45.74 -9.54
C LYS A 167 -36.92 -46.25 -8.41
N THR A 168 -37.08 -45.46 -7.35
CA THR A 168 -37.99 -45.77 -6.24
C THR A 168 -39.44 -45.76 -6.73
N GLN A 169 -39.83 -44.76 -7.53
CA GLN A 169 -41.16 -44.72 -8.16
C GLN A 169 -41.40 -45.91 -9.11
N GLN A 170 -40.38 -46.39 -9.84
CA GLN A 170 -40.52 -47.58 -10.69
C GLN A 170 -40.81 -48.87 -9.89
N LEU A 171 -40.34 -48.98 -8.65
CA LEU A 171 -40.64 -50.10 -7.76
C LEU A 171 -42.14 -50.18 -7.43
N GLU A 172 -42.78 -49.02 -7.23
CA GLU A 172 -44.22 -48.92 -6.91
C GLU A 172 -45.09 -49.39 -8.08
N ILE A 173 -44.60 -49.27 -9.31
CA ILE A 173 -45.31 -49.67 -10.54
C ILE A 173 -45.05 -51.14 -10.88
N LYS A 174 -43.81 -51.63 -10.72
CA LYS A 174 -43.44 -53.01 -11.09
C LYS A 174 -42.33 -53.57 -10.19
N LEU A 175 -42.73 -54.43 -9.27
CA LEU A 175 -41.83 -55.16 -8.38
C LEU A 175 -41.05 -56.24 -9.14
N SER A 176 -39.72 -56.11 -9.19
CA SER A 176 -38.83 -57.13 -9.74
C SER A 176 -37.48 -57.12 -9.02
N LYS A 177 -36.80 -58.27 -8.93
CA LYS A 177 -35.45 -58.37 -8.36
C LYS A 177 -34.45 -57.39 -9.00
N LYS A 178 -34.58 -57.15 -10.31
CA LYS A 178 -33.76 -56.19 -11.04
C LYS A 178 -34.00 -54.75 -10.55
N THR A 179 -35.25 -54.38 -10.33
CA THR A 179 -35.62 -53.05 -9.82
C THR A 179 -35.03 -52.81 -8.41
N GLU A 180 -35.05 -53.82 -7.53
CA GLU A 180 -34.44 -53.74 -6.20
C GLU A 180 -32.92 -53.56 -6.25
N GLU A 181 -32.23 -54.27 -7.15
CA GLU A 181 -30.79 -54.13 -7.35
C GLU A 181 -30.42 -52.74 -7.90
N ASP A 182 -31.21 -52.22 -8.84
CA ASP A 182 -31.02 -50.89 -9.43
C ASP A 182 -31.19 -49.76 -8.40
N ILE A 183 -32.12 -49.91 -7.45
CA ILE A 183 -32.31 -48.99 -6.31
C ILE A 183 -31.11 -49.05 -5.37
N LYS A 184 -30.68 -50.25 -4.95
CA LYS A 184 -29.47 -50.39 -4.10
C LYS A 184 -28.25 -49.75 -4.75
N LYS A 185 -28.10 -49.88 -6.07
CA LYS A 185 -27.03 -49.25 -6.84
C LYS A 185 -27.16 -47.72 -6.87
N ALA A 186 -28.35 -47.18 -7.12
CA ALA A 186 -28.59 -45.74 -7.12
C ALA A 186 -28.40 -45.12 -5.73
N GLN A 187 -28.82 -45.82 -4.68
CA GLN A 187 -28.63 -45.40 -3.30
C GLN A 187 -27.14 -45.29 -2.96
N ARG A 188 -26.34 -46.32 -3.29
CA ARG A 188 -24.87 -46.27 -3.12
C ARG A 188 -24.23 -45.09 -3.86
N LYS A 189 -24.67 -44.82 -5.10
CA LYS A 189 -24.17 -43.67 -5.88
C LYS A 189 -24.56 -42.33 -5.26
N SER A 190 -25.79 -42.21 -4.75
CA SER A 190 -26.24 -40.99 -4.06
C SER A 190 -25.48 -40.77 -2.76
N THR A 191 -25.24 -41.81 -1.97
CA THR A 191 -24.38 -41.73 -0.78
C THR A 191 -22.96 -41.30 -1.14
N GLN A 192 -22.34 -41.94 -2.14
CA GLN A 192 -20.99 -41.58 -2.60
C GLN A 192 -20.91 -40.12 -3.08
N ALA A 193 -21.92 -39.63 -3.81
CA ALA A 193 -21.97 -38.24 -4.24
C ALA A 193 -22.13 -37.26 -3.05
N GLY A 194 -22.78 -37.71 -1.97
CA GLY A 194 -22.85 -36.98 -0.70
C GLY A 194 -21.48 -36.88 -0.02
N ASP A 195 -20.76 -37.99 0.08
CA ASP A 195 -19.41 -38.04 0.64
C ASP A 195 -18.44 -37.18 -0.18
N ASP A 196 -18.57 -37.19 -1.51
CA ASP A 196 -17.78 -36.34 -2.41
C ASP A 196 -18.08 -34.85 -2.23
N LEU A 197 -19.35 -34.49 -2.03
CA LEU A 197 -19.73 -33.11 -1.71
C LEU A 197 -19.14 -32.68 -0.37
N MET A 198 -19.24 -33.52 0.66
CA MET A 198 -18.67 -33.24 1.99
C MET A 198 -17.18 -32.96 1.88
N ARG A 199 -16.43 -33.83 1.21
CA ARG A 199 -14.98 -33.65 0.95
C ARG A 199 -14.68 -32.36 0.18
N CYS A 200 -15.48 -32.01 -0.84
CA CYS A 200 -15.29 -30.76 -1.58
C CYS A 200 -15.55 -29.52 -0.69
N VAL A 201 -16.54 -29.58 0.20
CA VAL A 201 -16.84 -28.49 1.15
C VAL A 201 -15.71 -28.33 2.17
N ASP A 202 -15.16 -29.43 2.69
CA ASP A 202 -14.03 -29.39 3.62
C ASP A 202 -12.81 -28.71 2.99
N LEU A 203 -12.47 -29.06 1.75
CA LEU A 203 -11.38 -28.43 0.99
C LEU A 203 -11.65 -26.95 0.70
N TYR A 204 -12.91 -26.57 0.45
CA TYR A 204 -13.30 -25.17 0.29
C TYR A 204 -13.10 -24.38 1.59
N ASN A 205 -13.56 -24.92 2.72
CA ASN A 205 -13.42 -24.26 4.03
C ASN A 205 -11.94 -24.14 4.44
N GLN A 206 -11.12 -25.14 4.12
CA GLN A 206 -9.67 -25.09 4.34
C GLN A 206 -9.03 -23.96 3.51
N ALA A 207 -9.29 -23.93 2.20
CA ALA A 207 -8.77 -22.88 1.32
C ALA A 207 -9.28 -21.48 1.71
N GLN A 208 -10.52 -21.39 2.21
CA GLN A 208 -11.11 -20.14 2.70
C GLN A 208 -10.41 -19.65 3.97
N SER A 209 -10.12 -20.55 4.91
CA SER A 209 -9.43 -20.23 6.16
C SER A 209 -7.99 -19.78 5.90
N GLU A 210 -7.26 -20.48 5.03
CA GLU A 210 -5.91 -20.09 4.60
C GLU A 210 -5.90 -18.71 3.94
N TRP A 211 -6.81 -18.47 2.99
CA TRP A 211 -6.96 -17.15 2.38
C TRP A 211 -7.31 -16.06 3.40
N PHE A 212 -8.19 -16.37 4.36
CA PHE A 212 -8.61 -15.44 5.40
C PHE A 212 -7.44 -15.04 6.30
N ASP A 213 -6.69 -16.00 6.85
CA ASP A 213 -5.57 -15.73 7.74
C ASP A 213 -4.46 -14.92 7.06
N GLU A 214 -4.11 -15.29 5.83
CA GLU A 214 -3.13 -14.57 5.01
C GLU A 214 -3.62 -13.15 4.65
N MET A 215 -4.93 -12.98 4.38
CA MET A 215 -5.52 -11.67 4.13
C MET A 215 -5.49 -10.78 5.39
N VAL A 216 -5.83 -11.31 6.57
CA VAL A 216 -5.75 -10.55 7.83
C VAL A 216 -4.33 -10.11 8.12
N THR A 217 -3.38 -11.04 8.10
CA THR A 217 -1.97 -10.75 8.43
C THR A 217 -1.35 -9.77 7.45
N THR A 218 -1.57 -9.97 6.15
CA THR A 218 -1.06 -9.09 5.10
C THR A 218 -1.66 -7.69 5.20
N THR A 219 -2.97 -7.56 5.44
CA THR A 219 -3.61 -6.24 5.55
C THR A 219 -3.15 -5.47 6.78
N LEU A 220 -2.90 -6.14 7.91
CA LEU A 220 -2.28 -5.53 9.09
C LEU A 220 -0.87 -5.03 8.80
N GLU A 221 -0.06 -5.80 8.06
CA GLU A 221 1.28 -5.37 7.66
C GLU A 221 1.26 -4.17 6.72
N LEU A 222 0.34 -4.14 5.74
CA LEU A 222 0.16 -2.95 4.88
C LEU A 222 -0.22 -1.72 5.70
N GLU A 223 -1.05 -1.88 6.73
CA GLU A 223 -1.41 -0.77 7.60
C GLU A 223 -0.21 -0.28 8.42
N ARG A 224 0.57 -1.19 9.00
CA ARG A 224 1.82 -0.89 9.71
C ARG A 224 2.79 -0.11 8.82
N LEU A 225 2.99 -0.55 7.58
CA LEU A 225 3.83 0.12 6.59
C LEU A 225 3.34 1.53 6.25
N GLU A 226 2.02 1.74 6.17
CA GLU A 226 1.47 3.07 5.92
C GLU A 226 1.69 4.01 7.12
N VAL A 227 1.52 3.52 8.35
CA VAL A 227 1.81 4.29 9.57
C VAL A 227 3.29 4.68 9.61
N GLU A 228 4.19 3.72 9.38
CA GLU A 228 5.64 3.95 9.34
C GLU A 228 6.01 5.00 8.27
N ARG A 229 5.40 4.92 7.09
CA ARG A 229 5.60 5.88 6.01
C ARG A 229 5.15 7.29 6.40
N VAL A 230 3.98 7.43 7.02
CA VAL A 230 3.45 8.73 7.46
C VAL A 230 4.34 9.34 8.52
N GLU A 231 4.77 8.55 9.50
CA GLU A 231 5.62 9.00 10.58
C GLU A 231 7.02 9.42 10.09
N MET A 232 7.61 8.63 9.19
CA MET A 232 8.86 8.98 8.53
C MET A 232 8.75 10.30 7.77
N ILE A 233 7.68 10.51 6.98
CA ILE A 233 7.48 11.77 6.27
C ILE A 233 7.35 12.93 7.26
N ARG A 234 6.54 12.76 8.32
CA ARG A 234 6.37 13.78 9.36
C ARG A 234 7.71 14.18 9.97
N GLN A 235 8.55 13.21 10.32
CA GLN A 235 9.89 13.46 10.87
C GLN A 235 10.75 14.30 9.92
N HIS A 236 10.80 13.96 8.63
CA HIS A 236 11.63 14.68 7.66
C HIS A 236 11.08 16.08 7.32
N LEU A 237 9.76 16.28 7.37
CA LEU A 237 9.18 17.61 7.27
C LEU A 237 9.49 18.47 8.51
N CYS A 238 9.51 17.89 9.70
CA CYS A 238 10.01 18.57 10.89
C CYS A 238 11.50 18.91 10.76
N GLN A 239 12.31 18.01 10.19
CA GLN A 239 13.73 18.29 9.93
C GLN A 239 13.89 19.48 8.97
N TYR A 240 13.10 19.51 7.90
CA TYR A 240 13.08 20.63 6.97
C TYR A 240 12.78 21.96 7.67
N THR A 241 11.75 22.04 8.52
CA THR A 241 11.39 23.29 9.21
C THR A 241 12.45 23.70 10.23
N GLN A 242 13.08 22.74 10.93
CA GLN A 242 14.18 23.01 11.85
C GLN A 242 15.42 23.55 11.12
N LEU A 243 15.77 22.97 9.97
CA LEU A 243 16.87 23.45 9.13
C LEU A 243 16.58 24.88 8.66
N GLN A 244 15.36 25.14 8.18
CA GLN A 244 14.95 26.49 7.77
C GLN A 244 15.09 27.50 8.91
N HIS A 245 14.62 27.16 10.12
CA HIS A 245 14.74 28.05 11.28
C HIS A 245 16.19 28.32 11.67
N LYS A 246 17.04 27.28 11.73
CA LYS A 246 18.47 27.42 12.04
C LYS A 246 19.19 28.29 11.01
N THR A 247 18.92 28.08 9.72
CA THR A 247 19.51 28.89 8.63
C THR A 247 19.13 30.36 8.76
N HIS A 248 17.87 30.66 9.11
CA HIS A 248 17.44 32.03 9.34
C HIS A 248 18.20 32.69 10.51
N MET A 249 18.39 31.97 11.62
CA MET A 249 19.20 32.47 12.74
C MET A 249 20.66 32.72 12.35
N PHE A 250 21.29 31.79 11.60
CA PHE A 250 22.65 31.98 11.11
C PHE A 250 22.76 33.18 10.17
N ASN A 251 21.77 33.37 9.29
CA ASN A 251 21.78 34.52 8.38
C ASN A 251 21.59 35.85 9.14
N GLN A 252 20.71 35.92 10.15
CA GLN A 252 20.63 37.12 11.00
C GLN A 252 21.96 37.44 11.70
N SER A 253 22.78 36.42 11.96
CA SER A 253 24.08 36.58 12.63
C SER A 253 25.16 37.19 11.71
N THR A 254 25.00 37.15 10.38
CA THR A 254 26.00 37.70 9.43
C THR A 254 25.99 39.22 9.37
N VAL A 255 24.92 39.86 9.87
CA VAL A 255 24.70 41.32 9.87
C VAL A 255 25.25 42.00 11.14
N GLY A 256 25.96 41.27 12.00
CA GLY A 256 26.64 41.84 13.16
C GLY A 256 27.80 42.75 12.75
N LEU A 257 27.48 44.02 12.46
CA LEU A 257 28.39 45.15 12.38
C LEU A 257 28.81 45.62 13.78
#